data_AF-A0A8T4QMU3-F1
#
_entry.id   AF-A0A8T4QMU3-F1
#
_cell.length_a   1.000
_cell.length_b   1.000
_cell.length_c   1.000
_cell.angle_alpha   90.00
_cell.angle_beta   90.00
_cell.angle_gamma   90.00
#
_symmetry.space_group_name_H-M   'P 1'
#
loop_
_entity.id
_entity.type
_entity.pdbx_description
1 polymer ?
#
loop_
_entity_poly.entity_id
_entity_poly.type
_entity_poly.pdbx_seq_one_letter_code
_entity_poly.pdbx_strand_id
1 'polypeptide(L)'
;MMQTRDWISGIVGAVIFLLGLFPMLGKFTFLNEWPIPLLIWIVAGAGFYLAINSIIEITNSNIIGWWSFGVAIAVLVIGLFPLLHSFGIGPSWFEFNWLNRAAYNIIFIIEGFFLMIATFAMEL
;
A
#
# COMPACT_ATOMS: atom_id res chain seq x y z
N MET A 1 6.30 19.71 14.75
CA MET A 1 6.90 20.27 13.52
C MET A 1 7.21 19.10 12.63
N MET A 2 6.49 19.00 11.51
CA MET A 2 6.55 17.85 10.63
C MET A 2 7.97 17.67 10.13
N GLN A 3 8.47 16.45 10.25
CA GLN A 3 9.77 16.08 9.73
C GLN A 3 9.65 15.83 8.23
N THR A 4 10.76 15.94 7.49
CA THR A 4 10.81 15.66 6.06
C THR A 4 10.24 14.28 5.71
N ARG A 5 10.44 13.28 6.58
CA ARG A 5 9.90 11.92 6.42
C ARG A 5 8.37 11.90 6.37
N ASP A 6 7.72 12.74 7.15
CA ASP A 6 6.26 12.76 7.28
C ASP A 6 5.65 13.29 5.97
N TRP A 7 6.26 14.34 5.41
CA TRP A 7 5.93 14.86 4.08
C TRP A 7 6.16 13.84 2.96
N ILE A 8 7.28 13.10 3.01
CA ILE A 8 7.54 12.03 2.04
C ILE A 8 6.42 10.99 2.10
N SER A 9 6.02 10.57 3.30
CA SER A 9 4.92 9.60 3.48
C SER A 9 3.62 10.10 2.86
N GLY A 10 3.35 11.41 2.99
CA GLY A 10 2.13 12.03 2.49
C GLY A 10 2.11 12.14 0.97
N ILE A 11 3.26 12.51 0.38
CA ILE A 11 3.41 12.57 -1.08
C ILE A 11 3.33 11.17 -1.68
N VAL A 12 4.04 10.19 -1.10
CA VAL A 12 3.99 8.79 -1.53
C VAL A 12 2.57 8.24 -1.41
N GLY A 13 1.89 8.52 -0.30
CA GLY A 13 0.49 8.16 -0.08
C GLY A 13 -0.44 8.78 -1.12
N ALA A 14 -0.28 10.07 -1.43
CA ALA A 14 -1.07 10.74 -2.46
C ALA A 14 -0.85 10.13 -3.85
N VAL A 15 0.40 9.83 -4.22
CA VAL A 15 0.71 9.19 -5.50
C VAL A 15 0.04 7.81 -5.60
N ILE A 16 0.19 6.96 -4.58
CA ILE A 16 -0.40 5.62 -4.56
C ILE A 16 -1.94 5.71 -4.59
N PHE A 17 -2.51 6.61 -3.80
CA PHE A 17 -3.95 6.85 -3.77
C PHE A 17 -4.50 7.22 -5.16
N LEU A 18 -3.83 8.14 -5.85
CA LEU A 18 -4.21 8.57 -7.19
C LEU A 18 -4.01 7.45 -8.24
N LEU A 19 -2.95 6.65 -8.11
CA LEU A 19 -2.72 5.49 -8.99
C LEU A 19 -3.85 4.45 -8.87
N GLY A 20 -4.43 4.27 -7.68
CA GLY A 20 -5.62 3.42 -7.50
C GLY A 20 -6.93 4.07 -7.94
N LEU A 21 -7.13 5.36 -7.62
CA LEU A 21 -8.38 6.07 -7.85
C LEU A 21 -8.62 6.36 -9.34
N PHE A 22 -7.61 6.86 -10.05
CA PHE A 22 -7.79 7.31 -11.43
C PHE A 22 -8.27 6.23 -12.41
N PRO A 23 -7.68 5.02 -12.43
CA PRO A 23 -8.17 3.96 -13.32
C PRO A 23 -9.62 3.59 -13.02
N MET A 24 -10.04 3.63 -11.74
CA MET A 24 -11.43 3.33 -11.33
C MET A 24 -12.42 4.42 -11.77
N LEU A 25 -11.97 5.67 -11.87
CA LEU A 25 -12.78 6.78 -12.41
C LEU A 25 -12.80 6.83 -13.95
N GLY A 26 -12.16 5.86 -14.62
CA GLY A 26 -11.99 5.89 -16.08
C GLY A 26 -11.09 7.05 -16.55
N LYS A 27 -10.26 7.60 -15.67
CA LYS A 27 -9.26 8.63 -15.98
C LYS A 27 -7.89 7.98 -16.14
N PHE A 28 -7.02 8.59 -16.94
CA PHE A 28 -5.66 8.09 -17.19
C PHE A 28 -5.65 6.60 -17.60
N THR A 29 -6.34 6.30 -18.70
CA THR A 29 -6.58 4.92 -19.17
C THR A 29 -5.31 4.11 -19.39
N PHE A 30 -4.16 4.74 -19.64
CA PHE A 30 -2.87 4.06 -19.72
C PHE A 30 -2.50 3.29 -18.44
N LEU A 31 -3.02 3.68 -17.27
CA LEU A 31 -2.82 2.95 -16.01
C LEU A 31 -3.52 1.58 -16.01
N ASN A 32 -4.60 1.42 -16.79
CA ASN A 32 -5.26 0.12 -16.99
C ASN A 32 -4.44 -0.82 -17.87
N GLU A 33 -3.44 -0.31 -18.60
CA GLU A 33 -2.55 -1.11 -19.46
C GLU A 33 -1.36 -1.67 -18.67
N TRP A 34 -1.12 -1.20 -17.44
CA TRP A 34 0.00 -1.66 -16.63
C TRP A 34 -0.13 -3.15 -16.27
N PRO A 35 0.93 -3.96 -16.40
CA PRO A 35 0.84 -5.39 -16.14
C PRO A 35 0.57 -5.66 -14.64
N ILE A 36 -0.26 -6.66 -14.33
CA ILE A 36 -0.59 -7.06 -12.94
C ILE A 36 0.68 -7.31 -12.09
N PRO A 37 1.74 -7.97 -12.60
CA PRO A 37 3.00 -8.10 -11.88
C PRO A 37 3.57 -6.78 -11.35
N LEU A 38 3.50 -5.69 -12.14
CA LEU A 38 3.97 -4.38 -11.69
C LEU A 38 3.12 -3.85 -10.53
N LEU A 39 1.80 -4.05 -10.56
CA LEU A 39 0.92 -3.63 -9.47
C LEU A 39 1.25 -4.39 -8.17
N ILE A 40 1.50 -5.70 -8.27
CA ILE A 40 1.92 -6.55 -7.14
C ILE A 40 3.20 -6.00 -6.49
N TRP A 41 4.19 -5.63 -7.31
CA TRP A 41 5.45 -5.03 -6.81
C TRP A 41 5.20 -3.70 -6.08
N ILE A 42 4.35 -2.83 -6.63
CA ILE A 42 4.02 -1.55 -6.00
C ILE A 42 3.31 -1.80 -4.67
N VAL A 43 2.31 -2.70 -4.63
CA VAL A 43 1.59 -3.06 -3.39
C VAL A 43 2.55 -3.63 -2.35
N ALA A 44 3.46 -4.52 -2.73
CA ALA A 44 4.42 -5.10 -1.79
C ALA A 44 5.36 -4.03 -1.21
N GLY A 45 5.90 -3.15 -2.06
CA GLY A 45 6.82 -2.09 -1.66
C GLY A 45 6.15 -1.02 -0.80
N ALA A 46 4.97 -0.58 -1.20
CA ALA A 46 4.18 0.39 -0.44
C ALA A 46 3.69 -0.20 0.90
N GLY A 47 3.30 -1.48 0.92
CA GLY A 47 2.79 -2.13 2.13
C GLY A 47 3.90 -2.30 3.16
N PHE A 48 5.10 -2.62 2.68
CA PHE A 48 6.31 -2.63 3.51
C PHE A 48 6.64 -1.24 4.05
N TYR A 49 6.54 -0.19 3.21
CA TYR A 49 6.76 1.18 3.64
C TYR A 49 5.75 1.64 4.70
N LEU A 50 4.47 1.34 4.51
CA LEU A 50 3.41 1.61 5.49
C LEU A 50 3.66 0.84 6.79
N ALA A 51 4.15 -0.40 6.74
CA ALA A 51 4.47 -1.17 7.93
C ALA A 51 5.57 -0.50 8.77
N ILE A 52 6.64 -0.02 8.13
CA ILE A 52 7.71 0.74 8.80
C ILE A 52 7.15 1.99 9.48
N ASN A 53 6.37 2.79 8.75
CA ASN A 53 5.77 4.01 9.29
C ASN A 53 4.85 3.71 10.48
N SER A 54 4.07 2.63 10.38
CA SER A 54 3.14 2.21 11.45
C SER A 54 3.88 1.76 12.71
N ILE A 55 5.03 1.09 12.58
CA ILE A 55 5.86 0.71 13.75
C ILE A 55 6.36 1.97 14.47
N ILE A 56 6.83 2.98 13.72
CA ILE A 56 7.29 4.24 14.29
C ILE A 56 6.13 4.94 15.01
N GLU A 57 4.94 4.92 14.41
CA GLU A 57 3.75 5.50 15.02
C GLU A 57 3.31 4.78 16.31
N ILE A 58 3.40 3.44 16.34
CA ILE A 58 3.16 2.64 17.56
C ILE A 58 4.13 3.04 18.67
N THR A 59 5.41 3.29 18.35
CA THR A 59 6.40 3.71 19.36
C THR A 59 6.09 5.07 19.98
N ASN A 60 5.32 5.91 19.29
CA ASN A 60 4.82 7.19 19.82
C ASN A 60 3.51 7.05 20.62
N SER A 61 3.09 5.82 20.94
CA SER A 61 1.86 5.52 21.71
C SER A 61 0.55 5.98 21.05
N ASN A 62 0.54 6.12 19.72
CA ASN A 62 -0.66 6.49 18.99
C ASN A 62 -1.48 5.24 18.62
N ILE A 63 -2.76 5.21 18.99
CA ILE A 63 -3.70 4.12 18.65
C ILE A 63 -3.86 3.94 17.13
N ILE A 64 -3.72 5.02 16.37
CA ILE A 64 -3.80 5.00 14.90
C ILE A 64 -2.68 4.12 14.32
N GLY A 65 -1.49 4.12 14.92
CA GLY A 65 -0.37 3.28 14.51
C GLY A 65 -0.67 1.78 14.52
N TRP A 66 -1.46 1.30 15.49
CA TRP A 66 -1.88 -0.11 15.53
C TRP A 66 -2.84 -0.48 14.39
N TRP A 67 -3.76 0.42 14.05
CA TRP A 67 -4.68 0.23 12.92
C TRP A 67 -3.92 0.27 11.59
N SER A 68 -3.06 1.26 11.40
CA SER A 68 -2.18 1.38 10.24
C SER A 68 -1.31 0.15 10.07
N PHE A 69 -0.78 -0.40 11.17
CA PHE A 69 0.04 -1.62 11.14
C PHE A 69 -0.76 -2.84 10.71
N GLY A 70 -1.98 -3.02 11.23
CA GLY A 70 -2.85 -4.12 10.82
C GLY A 70 -3.15 -4.08 9.31
N VAL A 71 -3.46 -2.90 8.78
CA VAL A 71 -3.67 -2.69 7.34
C VAL A 71 -2.38 -2.94 6.56
N ALA A 72 -1.24 -2.42 7.03
CA ALA A 72 0.05 -2.61 6.39
C ALA A 72 0.42 -4.09 6.25
N ILE A 73 0.19 -4.91 7.28
CA ILE A 73 0.47 -6.34 7.23
C ILE A 73 -0.46 -7.04 6.24
N ALA A 74 -1.74 -6.69 6.20
CA ALA A 74 -2.67 -7.26 5.22
C ALA A 74 -2.27 -6.92 3.78
N VAL A 75 -1.94 -5.65 3.52
CA VAL A 75 -1.49 -5.18 2.21
C VAL A 75 -0.15 -5.82 1.81
N LEU A 76 0.79 -5.89 2.76
CA LEU A 76 2.08 -6.55 2.56
C LEU A 76 1.88 -8.02 2.21
N VAL A 77 1.00 -8.76 2.88
CA VAL A 77 0.70 -10.15 2.52
C VAL A 77 0.12 -10.26 1.12
N ILE A 78 -0.82 -9.36 0.75
CA ILE A 78 -1.45 -9.34 -0.57
C ILE A 78 -0.43 -9.06 -1.69
N GLY A 79 0.57 -8.21 -1.46
CA GLY A 79 1.63 -7.96 -2.43
C GLY A 79 2.74 -9.02 -2.40
N LEU A 80 3.19 -9.41 -1.21
CA LEU A 80 4.36 -10.26 -1.02
C LEU A 80 4.10 -11.72 -1.42
N PHE A 81 2.92 -12.27 -1.15
CA PHE A 81 2.65 -13.68 -1.45
C PHE A 81 2.65 -13.97 -2.96
N PRO A 82 1.90 -13.23 -3.80
CA PRO A 82 1.96 -13.42 -5.25
C PRO A 82 3.36 -13.17 -5.80
N LEU A 83 4.09 -12.22 -5.19
CA LEU A 83 5.47 -11.94 -5.56
C LEU A 83 6.41 -13.12 -5.26
N LEU A 84 6.36 -13.69 -4.05
CA LEU A 84 7.13 -14.86 -3.68
C LEU A 84 6.80 -16.05 -4.59
N HIS A 85 5.53 -16.25 -4.89
CA HIS A 85 5.11 -17.31 -5.79
C HIS A 85 5.69 -17.12 -7.21
N SER A 86 5.78 -15.89 -7.71
CA SER A 86 6.40 -15.60 -9.02
C SER A 86 7.88 -16.01 -9.10
N PHE A 87 8.56 -16.14 -7.95
CA PHE A 87 9.93 -16.66 -7.83
C PHE A 87 9.99 -18.18 -7.55
N GLY A 88 8.86 -18.88 -7.57
CA GLY A 88 8.78 -20.30 -7.22
C GLY A 88 8.87 -20.58 -5.72
N ILE A 89 8.63 -19.56 -4.88
CA ILE A 89 8.67 -19.70 -3.41
C ILE A 89 7.24 -19.79 -2.87
N GLY A 90 6.95 -20.89 -2.16
CA GLY A 90 5.69 -21.08 -1.45
C GLY A 90 4.66 -21.95 -2.19
N PRO A 91 3.50 -22.16 -1.57
CA PRO A 91 2.41 -22.98 -2.11
C PRO A 91 1.60 -22.23 -3.19
N SER A 92 0.80 -22.96 -3.98
CA SER A 92 -0.03 -22.40 -5.07
C SER A 92 -1.09 -21.40 -4.60
N TRP A 93 -1.52 -21.46 -3.34
CA TRP A 93 -2.50 -20.50 -2.82
C TRP A 93 -1.93 -19.09 -2.64
N PHE A 94 -0.61 -18.90 -2.73
CA PHE A 94 0.04 -17.58 -2.73
C PHE A 94 -0.24 -16.78 -4.01
N GLU A 95 -0.64 -17.41 -5.11
CA GLU A 95 -0.88 -16.75 -6.40
C GLU A 95 -1.99 -15.71 -6.33
N PHE A 96 -2.96 -15.90 -5.43
CA PHE A 96 -4.17 -15.09 -5.33
C PHE A 96 -4.82 -14.83 -6.69
N ASN A 97 -5.05 -15.88 -7.49
CA ASN A 97 -5.67 -15.78 -8.83
C ASN A 97 -7.05 -15.09 -8.86
N TRP A 98 -7.69 -14.90 -7.71
CA TRP A 98 -8.95 -14.18 -7.55
C TRP A 98 -8.78 -12.65 -7.47
N LEU A 99 -7.57 -12.14 -7.22
CA LEU A 99 -7.25 -10.72 -7.15
C LEU A 99 -7.16 -10.13 -8.57
N ASN A 100 -8.26 -9.48 -8.97
CA ASN A 100 -8.32 -8.77 -10.23
C ASN A 100 -7.73 -7.34 -10.11
N ARG A 101 -7.54 -6.66 -11.25
CA ARG A 101 -7.04 -5.27 -11.28
C ARG A 101 -7.84 -4.33 -10.38
N ALA A 102 -9.17 -4.48 -10.36
CA ALA A 102 -10.03 -3.62 -9.54
C ALA A 102 -9.70 -3.76 -8.04
N ALA A 103 -9.43 -4.98 -7.57
CA ALA A 103 -9.00 -5.22 -6.19
C ALA A 103 -7.63 -4.57 -5.90
N TYR A 104 -6.66 -4.64 -6.82
CA TYR A 104 -5.37 -3.92 -6.67
C TYR A 104 -5.56 -2.40 -6.60
N ASN A 105 -6.44 -1.84 -7.42
CA ASN A 105 -6.75 -0.41 -7.38
C ASN A 105 -7.38 0.00 -6.04
N ILE A 106 -8.29 -0.82 -5.50
CA ILE A 106 -8.87 -0.59 -4.16
C ILE A 106 -7.78 -0.64 -3.08
N ILE A 107 -6.85 -1.60 -3.17
CA ILE A 107 -5.74 -1.70 -2.23
C ILE A 107 -4.87 -0.45 -2.28
N PHE A 108 -4.52 0.06 -3.47
CA PHE A 108 -3.79 1.33 -3.60
C PHE A 108 -4.54 2.52 -3.01
N ILE A 109 -5.87 2.60 -3.19
CA ILE A 109 -6.66 3.66 -2.57
C ILE A 109 -6.57 3.58 -1.05
N ILE A 110 -6.76 2.39 -0.48
CA ILE A 110 -6.72 2.19 0.98
C ILE A 110 -5.32 2.51 1.51
N GLU A 111 -4.29 1.92 0.92
CA GLU A 111 -2.90 2.09 1.31
C GLU A 111 -2.43 3.55 1.21
N GLY A 112 -2.70 4.19 0.07
CA GLY A 112 -2.36 5.59 -0.13
C GLY A 112 -3.05 6.50 0.88
N PHE A 113 -4.29 6.19 1.23
CA PHE A 113 -5.03 6.90 2.27
C PHE A 113 -4.39 6.75 3.66
N PHE A 114 -4.00 5.53 4.05
CA PHE A 114 -3.31 5.30 5.32
C PHE A 114 -1.94 5.98 5.39
N LEU A 115 -1.18 6.00 4.29
CA LEU A 115 0.09 6.73 4.21
C LEU A 115 -0.09 8.24 4.35
N MET A 116 -1.16 8.80 3.77
CA MET A 116 -1.51 10.21 3.96
C MET A 116 -1.93 10.50 5.40
N ILE A 117 -2.68 9.61 6.06
CA ILE A 117 -3.03 9.75 7.48
C ILE A 117 -1.77 9.73 8.35
N ALA A 118 -0.83 8.81 8.06
CA ALA A 118 0.41 8.69 8.83
C ALA A 118 1.21 10.01 8.86
N THR A 119 1.18 10.80 7.78
CA THR A 119 1.79 12.14 7.76
C THR A 119 1.27 13.06 8.86
N PHE A 120 -0.03 13.03 9.13
CA PHE A 120 -0.66 13.89 10.15
C PHE A 120 -0.62 13.25 11.54
N ALA A 121 -0.69 11.92 11.61
CA ALA A 121 -0.75 11.20 12.88
C ALA A 121 0.58 11.18 13.66
N MET A 122 1.71 11.45 12.99
CA MET A 122 3.03 11.53 13.63
C MET A 122 3.25 12.81 14.47
N GLU A 123 2.35 13.80 14.40
CA GLU A 123 2.41 15.02 15.21
C GLU A 123 1.45 15.04 16.41
N LEU A 124 0.54 14.08 16.51
CA LEU A 124 -0.44 13.95 17.60
C LEU A 124 0.14 13.16 18.78
#